data_AF-A0A498CKH5-F1
#
_entry.id   AF-A0A498CKH5-F1
#
_cell.length_a   1.000
_cell.length_b   1.000
_cell.length_c   1.000
_cell.angle_alpha   90.00
_cell.angle_beta   90.00
_cell.angle_gamma   90.00
#
_symmetry.space_group_name_H-M   'P 1'
#
loop_
_entity.id
_entity.type
_entity.pdbx_description
1 polymer ?
#
loop_
_entity_poly.entity_id
_entity_poly.type
_entity_poly.pdbx_seq_one_letter_code
_entity_poly.pdbx_strand_id
1 'polypeptide(L)'
;MHIVFPDNRESVGTGEDLRVDENGDLLPPARSGAVDYRAEELVTLDLLLPEGWTARLPAEGEGTYAEMLRGPVNLYRGGQCVGTVGYDRFDDEPIEAWEDYGFDAPPADYQGYYRWLMTGSRTWDDSYTLVAQTGRAVSATCRVRYPARLFGDGPDYYNKGVLCCDLDLLYFTGIELIDSALTDEQLRVIADSIRLSAGERPFGPPLPVPSIETPAGFRQAEVLFPASREGADGDERQELSPFRLRMALPEGWTVRSPAQAETGGDLFSPMDLYDGETRVGSVGCGTFTFAGPTTGENFHRMIYGPLMLGSVVNWDNDYTPVTMTETTCTATCRVMRKADGPEWEAVSMADRPERYSPAILSYDEKLLVYVAFSFEEGLVTGEQLDGIARTIRLLPER
;
A
#
# COMPACT_ATOMS: atom_id res chain seq x y z
N MET A 1 14.66 10.10 7.49
CA MET A 1 15.88 9.58 6.86
C MET A 1 15.44 8.60 5.80
N HIS A 2 15.98 8.72 4.60
CA HIS A 2 15.66 7.86 3.47
C HIS A 2 16.85 6.92 3.21
N ILE A 3 16.62 5.61 3.29
CA ILE A 3 17.62 4.58 2.99
C ILE A 3 17.22 3.92 1.68
N VAL A 4 18.18 3.85 0.75
CA VAL A 4 18.06 3.02 -0.45
C VAL A 4 18.95 1.80 -0.24
N PHE A 5 18.38 0.60 -0.30
CA PHE A 5 19.19 -0.60 -0.17
C PHE A 5 19.94 -0.85 -1.50
N PRO A 6 21.28 -0.99 -1.47
CA PRO A 6 22.02 -1.32 -2.68
C PRO A 6 21.68 -2.74 -3.15
N ASP A 7 21.48 -2.91 -4.47
CA ASP A 7 21.35 -4.21 -5.13
C ASP A 7 22.68 -4.98 -5.00
N ASN A 8 22.86 -5.66 -3.86
CA ASN A 8 24.03 -6.48 -3.61
C ASN A 8 23.78 -7.88 -4.16
N ARG A 9 23.95 -8.02 -5.47
CA ARG A 9 24.15 -9.32 -6.13
C ARG A 9 25.48 -9.94 -5.71
N GLU A 10 25.52 -10.55 -4.54
CA GLU A 10 26.44 -11.67 -4.30
C GLU A 10 25.65 -12.84 -3.73
N SER A 11 25.45 -13.83 -4.61
CA SER A 11 25.01 -15.16 -4.23
C SER A 11 26.03 -15.77 -3.27
N VAL A 12 25.75 -15.75 -1.98
CA VAL A 12 26.36 -16.73 -1.07
C VAL A 12 25.55 -18.02 -1.22
N GLY A 13 25.73 -18.67 -2.38
CA GLY A 13 25.34 -20.06 -2.54
C GLY A 13 26.25 -20.88 -1.64
N THR A 14 25.68 -21.48 -0.60
CA THR A 14 26.31 -22.57 0.14
C THR A 14 26.78 -23.62 -0.85
N GLY A 15 28.06 -23.99 -0.78
CA GLY A 15 28.75 -24.79 -1.79
C GLY A 15 27.96 -26.01 -2.26
N GLU A 16 27.72 -26.08 -3.56
CA GLU A 16 27.41 -27.32 -4.26
C GLU A 16 28.57 -27.67 -5.19
N ASP A 17 29.04 -28.91 -5.06
CA ASP A 17 30.21 -29.46 -5.74
C ASP A 17 30.11 -29.35 -7.28
N LEU A 18 31.23 -28.94 -7.90
CA LEU A 18 31.41 -28.91 -9.35
C LEU A 18 31.18 -30.31 -9.95
N ARG A 19 30.19 -30.45 -10.83
CA ARG A 19 29.93 -31.70 -11.56
C ARG A 19 30.75 -31.73 -12.86
N VAL A 20 31.46 -32.83 -13.07
CA VAL A 20 32.23 -33.13 -14.30
C VAL A 20 31.63 -34.35 -14.99
N ASP A 21 31.69 -34.38 -16.32
CA ASP A 21 31.23 -35.52 -17.12
C ASP A 21 32.25 -36.68 -17.15
N GLU A 22 31.90 -37.76 -17.86
CA GLU A 22 32.72 -38.98 -17.98
C GLU A 22 34.07 -38.78 -18.71
N ASN A 23 34.27 -37.62 -19.35
CA ASN A 23 35.53 -37.21 -19.98
C ASN A 23 36.31 -36.19 -19.13
N GLY A 24 35.77 -35.77 -17.98
CA GLY A 24 36.38 -34.81 -17.06
C GLY A 24 36.08 -33.35 -17.36
N ASP A 25 35.13 -33.06 -18.26
CA ASP A 25 34.73 -31.69 -18.59
C ASP A 25 33.64 -31.18 -17.63
N LEU A 26 33.76 -29.93 -17.21
CA LEU A 26 32.81 -29.28 -16.29
C LEU A 26 31.44 -29.16 -16.95
N LEU A 27 30.43 -29.78 -16.33
CA LEU A 27 29.05 -29.63 -16.77
C LEU A 27 28.50 -28.28 -16.26
N PRO A 28 27.72 -27.55 -17.09
CA PRO A 28 27.02 -26.37 -16.61
C PRO A 28 26.10 -26.74 -15.44
N PRO A 29 25.91 -25.84 -14.45
CA PRO A 29 25.05 -26.10 -13.31
C PRO A 29 23.69 -26.58 -13.79
N ALA A 30 23.18 -27.66 -13.18
CA ALA A 30 21.88 -28.20 -13.50
C ALA A 30 20.87 -27.06 -13.33
N ARG A 31 20.20 -26.68 -14.44
CA ARG A 31 19.04 -25.78 -14.37
C ARG A 31 17.94 -26.50 -13.59
N SER A 32 17.94 -26.37 -12.27
CA SER A 32 16.69 -26.42 -11.50
C SER A 32 15.80 -25.29 -12.02
N GLY A 33 14.48 -25.51 -11.97
CA GLY A 33 13.46 -24.74 -12.69
C GLY A 33 13.75 -23.25 -12.77
N ALA A 34 13.62 -22.69 -13.97
CA ALA A 34 13.78 -21.27 -14.22
C ALA A 34 12.78 -20.48 -13.37
N VAL A 35 13.23 -20.02 -12.21
CA VAL A 35 12.69 -18.83 -11.56
C VAL A 35 13.24 -17.68 -12.41
N ASP A 36 12.36 -17.07 -13.19
CA ASP A 36 12.64 -15.84 -13.92
C ASP A 36 12.89 -14.74 -12.87
N TYR A 37 14.15 -14.58 -12.45
CA TYR A 37 14.55 -13.47 -11.59
C TYR A 37 14.48 -12.19 -12.43
N ARG A 38 13.30 -11.55 -12.42
CA ARG A 38 13.12 -10.18 -12.90
C ARG A 38 14.14 -9.30 -12.19
N ALA A 39 14.69 -8.29 -12.87
CA ALA A 39 15.53 -7.28 -12.24
C ALA A 39 14.78 -6.74 -11.01
N GLU A 40 15.28 -7.06 -9.80
CA GLU A 40 14.52 -6.77 -8.58
C GLU A 40 14.40 -5.25 -8.37
N GLU A 41 13.20 -4.87 -7.99
CA GLU A 41 12.72 -3.53 -7.71
C GLU A 41 13.59 -2.81 -6.65
N LEU A 42 13.82 -1.51 -6.83
CA LEU A 42 14.59 -0.70 -5.87
C LEU A 42 13.82 -0.61 -4.54
N VAL A 43 14.34 -1.21 -3.47
CA VAL A 43 13.71 -1.15 -2.14
C VAL A 43 14.24 0.05 -1.36
N THR A 44 13.33 0.85 -0.84
CA THR A 44 13.64 1.99 0.03
C THR A 44 12.93 1.89 1.36
N LEU A 45 13.58 2.44 2.38
CA LEU A 45 13.05 2.55 3.73
C LEU A 45 13.11 4.01 4.17
N ASP A 46 11.95 4.57 4.50
CA ASP A 46 11.84 5.85 5.19
C ASP A 46 11.59 5.62 6.68
N LEU A 47 12.33 6.33 7.53
CA LEU A 47 12.17 6.29 8.99
C LEU A 47 12.63 7.59 9.65
N LEU A 48 12.11 7.89 10.83
CA LEU A 48 12.63 8.92 11.70
C LEU A 48 13.77 8.35 12.55
N LEU A 49 14.85 9.11 12.70
CA LEU A 49 15.91 8.83 13.66
C LEU A 49 16.05 9.98 14.65
N PRO A 50 16.57 9.73 15.87
CA PRO A 50 16.88 10.80 16.80
C PRO A 50 17.89 11.79 16.20
N GLU A 51 17.80 13.04 16.64
CA GLU A 51 18.71 14.10 16.17
C GLU A 51 20.19 13.72 16.38
N GLY A 52 21.04 14.06 15.40
CA GLY A 52 22.47 13.77 15.42
C GLY A 52 22.85 12.33 15.06
N TRP A 53 21.89 11.48 14.73
CA TRP A 53 22.15 10.16 14.18
C TRP A 53 22.42 10.23 12.67
N THR A 54 23.25 9.31 12.20
CA THR A 54 23.57 9.17 10.77
C THR A 54 23.51 7.70 10.37
N ALA A 55 23.33 7.45 9.08
CA ALA A 55 23.36 6.10 8.52
C ALA A 55 24.32 6.04 7.34
N ARG A 56 25.02 4.91 7.20
CA ARG A 56 25.85 4.63 6.03
C ARG A 56 26.02 3.13 5.84
N LEU A 57 26.44 2.74 4.64
CA LEU A 57 26.90 1.38 4.41
C LEU A 57 28.09 1.06 5.34
N PRO A 58 28.15 -0.17 5.89
CA PRO A 58 29.29 -0.63 6.65
C PRO A 58 30.56 -0.57 5.79
N ALA A 59 31.68 -0.19 6.40
CA ALA A 59 32.97 -0.27 5.74
C ALA A 59 33.45 -1.73 5.70
N GLU A 60 34.41 -2.05 4.83
CA GLU A 60 35.00 -3.39 4.77
C GLU A 60 35.55 -3.80 6.15
N GLY A 61 35.12 -4.97 6.65
CA GLY A 61 35.50 -5.49 7.97
C GLY A 61 34.77 -4.83 9.16
N GLU A 62 33.85 -3.90 8.93
CA GLU A 62 33.01 -3.33 9.99
C GLU A 62 31.87 -4.28 10.37
N GLY A 63 31.74 -4.56 11.66
CA GLY A 63 30.68 -5.42 12.18
C GLY A 63 29.28 -4.83 11.95
N THR A 64 28.29 -5.72 11.84
CA THR A 64 26.88 -5.35 11.75
C THR A 64 26.09 -6.15 12.78
N TYR A 65 24.96 -5.60 13.22
CA TYR A 65 24.11 -6.25 14.22
C TYR A 65 23.11 -7.20 13.56
N ALA A 66 22.45 -6.76 12.48
CA ALA A 66 21.42 -7.52 11.77
C ALA A 66 21.98 -8.34 10.59
N GLU A 67 23.02 -9.17 10.81
CA GLU A 67 23.72 -9.89 9.72
C GLU A 67 22.86 -10.94 8.99
N MET A 68 21.71 -11.30 9.56
CA MET A 68 20.74 -12.23 8.93
C MET A 68 19.92 -11.56 7.82
N LEU A 69 20.02 -10.24 7.68
CA LEU A 69 19.27 -9.44 6.72
C LEU A 69 20.18 -8.95 5.60
N ARG A 70 19.58 -8.77 4.42
CA ARG A 70 20.27 -8.23 3.25
C ARG A 70 20.44 -6.72 3.36
N GLY A 71 21.40 -6.20 2.58
CA GLY A 71 21.69 -4.77 2.43
C GLY A 71 21.91 -4.05 3.76
N PRO A 72 22.88 -4.45 4.60
CA PRO A 72 23.06 -3.83 5.91
C PRO A 72 23.41 -2.35 5.77
N VAL A 73 22.72 -1.52 6.54
CA VAL A 73 23.03 -0.09 6.72
C VAL A 73 23.24 0.17 8.20
N ASN A 74 24.45 0.58 8.56
CA ASN A 74 24.79 0.85 9.95
C ASN A 74 24.31 2.24 10.38
N LEU A 75 23.83 2.31 11.62
CA LEU A 75 23.35 3.51 12.29
C LEU A 75 24.40 3.99 13.30
N TYR A 76 24.68 5.29 13.31
CA TYR A 76 25.73 5.89 14.12
C TYR A 76 25.20 7.01 15.00
N ARG A 77 25.72 7.07 16.23
CA ARG A 77 25.51 8.16 17.18
C ARG A 77 26.88 8.65 17.68
N GLY A 78 27.22 9.90 17.40
CA GLY A 78 28.52 10.46 17.81
C GLY A 78 29.74 9.71 17.25
N GLY A 79 29.60 9.12 16.06
CA GLY A 79 30.66 8.33 15.40
C GLY A 79 30.75 6.85 15.82
N GLN A 80 30.00 6.42 16.84
CA GLN A 80 29.92 5.02 17.24
C GLN A 80 28.76 4.32 16.53
N CYS A 81 28.99 3.11 16.00
CA CYS A 81 27.92 2.26 15.48
C CYS A 81 27.02 1.80 16.64
N VAL A 82 25.72 2.00 16.51
CA VAL A 82 24.72 1.71 17.55
C VAL A 82 23.62 0.76 17.06
N GLY A 83 23.67 0.36 15.80
CA GLY A 83 22.73 -0.61 15.24
C GLY A 83 22.88 -0.78 13.74
N THR A 84 22.09 -1.69 13.19
CA THR A 84 22.05 -2.00 11.76
C THR A 84 20.61 -2.18 11.34
N VAL A 85 20.28 -1.59 10.19
CA VAL A 85 19.05 -1.84 9.45
C VAL A 85 19.37 -2.84 8.33
N GLY A 86 18.50 -3.81 8.10
CA GLY A 86 18.53 -4.63 6.90
C GLY A 86 17.12 -4.95 6.40
N TYR A 87 17.03 -5.60 5.26
CA TYR A 87 15.76 -6.02 4.66
C TYR A 87 15.85 -7.46 4.13
N ASP A 88 14.71 -8.09 3.92
CA ASP A 88 14.60 -9.34 3.15
C ASP A 88 13.18 -9.52 2.60
N ARG A 89 12.96 -10.61 1.87
CA ARG A 89 11.65 -11.02 1.33
C ARG A 89 11.09 -12.19 2.13
N PHE A 90 9.76 -12.32 2.18
CA PHE A 90 9.12 -13.59 2.52
C PHE A 90 8.59 -14.26 1.26
N ASP A 91 8.71 -15.58 1.19
CA ASP A 91 8.20 -16.38 0.08
C ASP A 91 6.67 -16.50 0.18
N ASP A 92 5.97 -16.37 -0.96
CA ASP A 92 4.50 -16.51 -1.07
C ASP A 92 4.06 -17.99 -1.10
N GLU A 93 4.96 -18.93 -0.82
CA GLU A 93 4.59 -20.34 -0.77
C GLU A 93 3.81 -20.64 0.52
N PRO A 94 2.66 -21.34 0.42
CA PRO A 94 1.95 -21.81 1.60
C PRO A 94 2.90 -22.66 2.43
N ILE A 95 3.06 -22.29 3.69
CA ILE A 95 3.98 -22.98 4.60
C ILE A 95 3.31 -24.29 5.04
N GLU A 96 3.45 -25.33 4.22
CA GLU A 96 2.75 -26.60 4.42
C GLU A 96 3.36 -27.49 5.52
N ALA A 97 4.55 -27.18 6.03
CA ALA A 97 5.22 -27.98 7.07
C ALA A 97 6.05 -27.11 8.02
N TRP A 98 5.49 -26.69 9.15
CA TRP A 98 6.18 -25.91 10.19
C TRP A 98 7.20 -26.73 10.99
N GLU A 99 6.97 -28.05 11.11
CA GLU A 99 7.80 -29.00 11.86
C GLU A 99 9.19 -29.17 11.24
N ASP A 100 9.30 -29.10 9.91
CA ASP A 100 10.57 -29.22 9.18
C ASP A 100 11.53 -28.04 9.45
N TYR A 101 11.01 -26.95 10.05
CA TYR A 101 11.75 -25.72 10.31
C TYR A 101 12.01 -25.47 11.80
N GLY A 102 11.79 -26.49 12.64
CA GLY A 102 12.17 -26.46 14.05
C GLY A 102 11.24 -25.66 14.96
N PHE A 103 10.00 -25.38 14.51
CA PHE A 103 8.97 -24.84 15.39
C PHE A 103 8.19 -25.98 16.05
N ASP A 104 8.14 -25.98 17.38
CA ASP A 104 7.39 -26.97 18.18
C ASP A 104 5.86 -26.78 18.11
N ALA A 105 5.39 -25.67 17.54
CA ALA A 105 3.99 -25.30 17.36
C ALA A 105 3.83 -24.38 16.15
N PRO A 106 2.62 -24.25 15.56
CA PRO A 106 2.38 -23.28 14.49
C PRO A 106 2.82 -21.88 14.96
N PRO A 107 3.61 -21.14 14.17
CA PRO A 107 4.00 -19.79 14.52
C PRO A 107 2.77 -18.89 14.63
N ALA A 108 2.86 -17.89 15.50
CA ALA A 108 1.87 -16.81 15.49
C ALA A 108 1.88 -16.12 14.11
N ASP A 109 0.75 -15.54 13.70
CA ASP A 109 0.57 -14.98 12.34
C ASP A 109 1.72 -14.07 11.88
N TYR A 110 2.30 -13.28 12.81
CA TYR A 110 3.43 -12.40 12.50
C TYR A 110 4.78 -13.12 12.33
N GLN A 111 5.02 -14.21 13.05
CA GLN A 111 6.29 -14.96 13.00
C GLN A 111 6.49 -15.63 11.64
N GLY A 112 5.40 -15.94 10.92
CA GLY A 112 5.47 -16.44 9.54
C GLY A 112 6.16 -15.46 8.59
N TYR A 113 5.96 -14.15 8.77
CA TYR A 113 6.54 -13.12 7.88
C TYR A 113 8.05 -12.91 8.09
N TYR A 114 8.55 -13.20 9.29
CA TYR A 114 9.94 -12.97 9.68
C TYR A 114 10.70 -14.28 9.91
N ARG A 115 10.25 -15.37 9.29
CA ARG A 115 10.72 -16.75 9.54
C ARG A 115 12.23 -16.87 9.77
N TRP A 116 13.03 -16.28 8.86
CA TRP A 116 14.50 -16.32 8.91
C TRP A 116 15.13 -15.63 10.12
N LEU A 117 14.44 -14.64 10.72
CA LEU A 117 14.86 -13.98 11.96
C LEU A 117 14.42 -14.73 13.22
N MET A 118 13.43 -15.59 13.09
CA MET A 118 12.91 -16.39 14.20
C MET A 118 13.68 -17.70 14.39
N THR A 119 14.29 -18.23 13.32
CA THR A 119 15.06 -19.48 13.35
C THR A 119 16.56 -19.19 13.32
N GLY A 120 17.25 -19.26 14.47
CA GLY A 120 18.69 -19.01 14.49
C GLY A 120 19.38 -19.03 15.86
N SER A 121 20.65 -18.64 15.86
CA SER A 121 21.48 -18.41 17.06
C SER A 121 21.07 -17.17 17.86
N ARG A 122 20.15 -16.36 17.34
CA ARG A 122 19.49 -15.22 17.97
C ARG A 122 18.04 -15.19 17.52
N THR A 123 17.12 -14.70 18.36
CA THR A 123 15.68 -14.65 18.04
C THR A 123 15.13 -13.23 18.21
N TRP A 124 14.24 -12.82 17.30
CA TRP A 124 13.69 -11.45 17.22
C TRP A 124 12.24 -11.34 17.71
N ASP A 125 11.69 -12.38 18.32
CA ASP A 125 10.30 -12.49 18.74
C ASP A 125 10.06 -12.15 20.22
N ASP A 126 11.12 -11.94 21.01
CA ASP A 126 10.95 -11.66 22.43
C ASP A 126 10.30 -10.28 22.63
N SER A 127 9.28 -10.24 23.47
CA SER A 127 8.49 -9.03 23.76
C SER A 127 7.95 -8.29 22.51
N TYR A 128 7.62 -9.03 21.44
CA TYR A 128 7.01 -8.47 20.23
C TYR A 128 5.73 -7.69 20.59
N THR A 129 5.72 -6.40 20.26
CA THR A 129 4.61 -5.49 20.54
C THR A 129 4.28 -4.70 19.28
N LEU A 130 3.08 -4.91 18.76
CA LEU A 130 2.55 -4.17 17.61
C LEU A 130 2.53 -2.66 17.94
N VAL A 131 3.05 -1.85 17.01
CA VAL A 131 3.08 -0.40 17.13
C VAL A 131 2.10 0.25 16.18
N ALA A 132 2.20 -0.07 14.89
CA ALA A 132 1.35 0.52 13.86
C ALA A 132 0.99 -0.51 12.79
N GLN A 133 -0.21 -0.32 12.23
CA GLN A 133 -0.69 -1.05 11.07
C GLN A 133 -1.34 -0.05 10.10
N THR A 134 -0.87 -0.04 8.86
CA THR A 134 -1.42 0.79 7.78
C THR A 134 -1.61 -0.11 6.57
N GLY A 135 -2.84 -0.34 6.14
CA GLY A 135 -3.14 -1.36 5.13
C GLY A 135 -2.64 -2.74 5.59
N ARG A 136 -1.83 -3.39 4.76
CA ARG A 136 -1.16 -4.65 5.09
C ARG A 136 0.32 -4.49 5.47
N ALA A 137 0.75 -3.27 5.76
CA ALA A 137 2.02 -3.00 6.41
C ALA A 137 1.87 -2.99 7.93
N VAL A 138 2.77 -3.69 8.61
CA VAL A 138 2.77 -3.88 10.06
C VAL A 138 4.14 -3.53 10.61
N SER A 139 4.20 -2.78 11.70
CA SER A 139 5.44 -2.50 12.44
C SER A 139 5.29 -2.84 13.91
N ALA A 140 6.39 -3.28 14.52
CA ALA A 140 6.43 -3.70 15.91
C ALA A 140 7.81 -3.44 16.52
N THR A 141 7.82 -3.24 17.83
CA THR A 141 9.05 -3.31 18.62
C THR A 141 9.22 -4.73 19.15
N CYS A 142 10.47 -5.18 19.28
CA CYS A 142 10.81 -6.44 19.92
C CYS A 142 12.16 -6.36 20.65
N ARG A 143 12.57 -7.48 21.22
CA ARG A 143 13.90 -7.72 21.80
C ARG A 143 14.60 -8.76 20.95
N VAL A 144 15.83 -8.47 20.55
CA VAL A 144 16.70 -9.43 19.87
C VAL A 144 17.50 -10.16 20.92
N ARG A 145 17.16 -11.43 21.16
CA ARG A 145 17.77 -12.27 22.19
C ARG A 145 18.96 -13.04 21.63
N TYR A 146 20.06 -12.97 22.37
CA TYR A 146 21.28 -13.77 22.19
C TYR A 146 21.37 -14.78 23.33
N PRO A 147 21.05 -16.06 23.08
CA PRO A 147 21.11 -17.12 24.07
C PRO A 147 22.53 -17.27 24.62
N ALA A 148 22.69 -17.22 25.94
CA ALA A 148 23.99 -17.33 26.58
C ALA A 148 24.73 -18.62 26.25
N ARG A 149 23.99 -19.72 26.06
CA ARG A 149 24.51 -21.05 25.72
C ARG A 149 25.41 -21.09 24.47
N LEU A 150 25.35 -20.06 23.62
CA LEU A 150 26.17 -19.93 22.41
C LEU A 150 27.49 -19.17 22.66
N PHE A 151 27.61 -18.49 23.80
CA PHE A 151 28.74 -17.61 24.14
C PHE A 151 29.40 -17.92 25.51
N GLY A 152 28.84 -18.86 26.29
CA GLY A 152 29.43 -19.36 27.56
C GLY A 152 28.41 -19.56 28.69
N ASP A 153 28.89 -19.68 29.93
CA ASP A 153 28.04 -19.67 31.12
C ASP A 153 27.69 -18.21 31.48
N GLY A 154 26.44 -17.79 31.24
CA GLY A 154 25.97 -16.42 31.50
C GLY A 154 24.46 -16.25 31.32
N PRO A 155 23.90 -15.06 31.62
CA PRO A 155 22.53 -14.72 31.27
C PRO A 155 22.42 -14.37 29.78
N ASP A 156 21.23 -14.55 29.20
CA ASP A 156 20.95 -14.12 27.82
C ASP A 156 21.22 -12.62 27.67
N TYR A 157 21.77 -12.26 26.52
CA TYR A 157 22.02 -10.88 26.13
C TYR A 157 20.90 -10.40 25.21
N TYR A 158 20.53 -9.12 25.30
CA TYR A 158 19.39 -8.57 24.57
C TYR A 158 19.71 -7.23 23.95
N ASN A 159 19.33 -7.09 22.69
CA ASN A 159 19.30 -5.84 21.96
C ASN A 159 17.86 -5.37 21.71
N LYS A 160 17.70 -4.12 21.31
CA LYS A 160 16.42 -3.57 20.87
C LYS A 160 16.18 -3.91 19.41
N GLY A 161 14.97 -4.33 19.10
CA GLY A 161 14.56 -4.68 17.75
C GLY A 161 13.38 -3.84 17.29
N VAL A 162 13.36 -3.52 16.01
CA VAL A 162 12.16 -3.14 15.29
C VAL A 162 11.98 -4.11 14.13
N LEU A 163 10.77 -4.61 13.97
CA LEU A 163 10.37 -5.42 12.83
C LEU A 163 9.27 -4.67 12.08
N CYS A 164 9.36 -4.66 10.77
CA CYS A 164 8.28 -4.21 9.93
C CYS A 164 8.18 -5.09 8.69
N CYS A 165 6.97 -5.50 8.33
CA CYS A 165 6.69 -6.17 7.07
C CYS A 165 5.63 -5.41 6.29
N ASP A 166 5.71 -5.52 4.98
CA ASP A 166 4.66 -5.09 4.07
C ASP A 166 4.20 -6.29 3.24
N LEU A 167 2.98 -6.74 3.52
CA LEU A 167 2.40 -7.93 2.91
C LEU A 167 2.04 -7.77 1.43
N ASP A 168 2.00 -6.55 0.93
CA ASP A 168 1.74 -6.26 -0.48
C ASP A 168 3.05 -6.17 -1.27
N LEU A 169 4.11 -5.67 -0.65
CA LEU A 169 5.45 -5.64 -1.25
C LEU A 169 6.16 -7.00 -1.20
N LEU A 170 5.74 -7.91 -0.32
CA LEU A 170 6.46 -9.15 -0.01
C LEU A 170 7.86 -8.93 0.60
N TYR A 171 8.04 -7.80 1.29
CA TYR A 171 9.29 -7.39 1.92
C TYR A 171 9.10 -7.18 3.43
N PHE A 172 10.18 -7.41 4.17
CA PHE A 172 10.30 -7.02 5.56
C PHE A 172 11.63 -6.37 5.84
N THR A 173 11.67 -5.57 6.90
CA THR A 173 12.88 -4.96 7.45
C THR A 173 13.01 -5.28 8.93
N GLY A 174 14.26 -5.43 9.36
CA GLY A 174 14.63 -5.52 10.76
C GLY A 174 15.67 -4.46 11.09
N ILE A 175 15.46 -3.80 12.22
CA ILE A 175 16.43 -2.87 12.81
C ILE A 175 16.88 -3.47 14.14
N GLU A 176 18.16 -3.80 14.24
CA GLU A 176 18.76 -4.18 15.52
C GLU A 176 19.59 -3.01 16.06
N LEU A 177 19.36 -2.67 17.32
CA LEU A 177 20.01 -1.57 18.02
C LEU A 177 20.59 -2.08 19.33
N ILE A 178 21.78 -1.61 19.70
CA ILE A 178 22.32 -1.89 21.03
C ILE A 178 21.33 -1.39 22.09
N ASP A 179 21.18 -2.15 23.18
CA ASP A 179 20.16 -1.89 24.20
C ASP A 179 20.16 -0.44 24.74
N SER A 180 21.36 0.13 24.90
CA SER A 180 21.59 1.49 25.43
C SER A 180 21.51 2.61 24.37
N ALA A 181 21.17 2.28 23.13
CA ALA A 181 21.16 3.25 22.04
C ALA A 181 20.07 4.31 22.22
N LEU A 182 18.91 3.94 22.76
CA LEU A 182 17.72 4.80 22.83
C LEU A 182 16.73 4.32 23.89
N THR A 183 15.76 5.16 24.25
CA THR A 183 14.66 4.79 25.15
C THR A 183 13.60 3.95 24.43
N ASP A 184 12.72 3.28 25.16
CA ASP A 184 11.63 2.50 24.55
C ASP A 184 10.62 3.39 23.81
N GLU A 185 10.44 4.62 24.29
CA GLU A 185 9.59 5.60 23.62
C GLU A 185 10.19 6.03 22.28
N GLN A 186 11.50 6.28 22.23
CA GLN A 186 12.19 6.55 20.98
C GLN A 186 12.14 5.35 20.02
N LEU A 187 12.24 4.13 20.54
CA LEU A 187 12.12 2.91 19.75
C LEU A 187 10.72 2.81 19.10
N ARG A 188 9.65 3.11 19.85
CA ARG A 188 8.28 3.14 19.31
C ARG A 188 8.10 4.21 18.24
N VAL A 189 8.66 5.40 18.44
CA VAL A 189 8.61 6.47 17.41
C VAL A 189 9.31 6.04 16.12
N ILE A 190 10.46 5.35 16.23
CA ILE A 190 11.12 4.77 15.05
C ILE A 190 10.19 3.76 14.38
N ALA A 191 9.64 2.80 15.12
CA ALA A 191 8.76 1.77 14.59
C ALA A 191 7.52 2.34 13.89
N ASP A 192 6.84 3.31 14.51
CA ASP A 192 5.64 3.99 13.95
C ASP A 192 5.96 4.76 12.65
N SER A 193 7.19 5.26 12.53
CA SER A 193 7.62 6.05 11.37
C SER A 193 8.08 5.24 10.16
N ILE A 194 8.25 3.92 10.29
CA ILE A 194 8.80 3.09 9.21
C ILE A 194 7.84 3.03 8.04
N ARG A 195 8.35 3.27 6.84
CA ARG A 195 7.66 3.04 5.56
C ARG A 195 8.58 2.28 4.61
N LEU A 196 8.15 1.11 4.18
CA LEU A 196 8.79 0.35 3.11
C LEU A 196 8.21 0.73 1.76
N SER A 197 9.03 0.69 0.72
CA SER A 197 8.60 0.83 -0.66
C SER A 197 9.51 0.00 -1.55
N ALA A 198 8.96 -0.64 -2.60
CA ALA A 198 9.73 -1.35 -3.60
C ALA A 198 9.33 -0.87 -5.01
N GLY A 199 10.32 -0.71 -5.89
CA GLY A 199 10.16 -0.39 -7.30
C GLY A 199 10.36 1.08 -7.61
N GLU A 200 10.21 1.48 -8.90
CA GLU A 200 9.69 2.82 -9.13
C GLU A 200 8.40 2.88 -8.32
N ARG A 201 8.36 3.76 -7.31
CA ARG A 201 7.19 3.96 -6.45
C ARG A 201 5.93 3.72 -7.30
N PRO A 202 4.93 2.94 -6.84
CA PRO A 202 3.66 2.79 -7.56
C PRO A 202 2.98 4.15 -7.83
N PHE A 203 3.50 5.15 -7.14
CA PHE A 203 3.17 6.53 -7.18
C PHE A 203 4.32 7.28 -7.83
N GLY A 204 4.06 8.02 -8.91
CA GLY A 204 4.98 9.10 -9.32
C GLY A 204 5.41 9.96 -8.10
N PRO A 205 6.42 10.83 -8.24
CA PRO A 205 6.84 11.71 -7.13
C PRO A 205 5.61 12.26 -6.41
N PRO A 206 5.60 12.33 -5.05
CA PRO A 206 4.39 12.60 -4.28
C PRO A 206 3.67 13.75 -4.94
N LEU A 207 2.47 13.46 -5.45
CA LEU A 207 1.67 14.51 -6.05
C LEU A 207 1.35 15.53 -4.94
N PRO A 208 1.12 16.80 -5.29
CA PRO A 208 0.97 17.85 -4.30
C PRO A 208 0.07 17.40 -3.16
N VAL A 209 0.57 17.51 -1.93
CA VAL A 209 -0.26 17.26 -0.74
C VAL A 209 -1.48 18.14 -0.94
N PRO A 210 -2.66 17.52 -0.95
CA PRO A 210 -3.76 18.18 -1.59
C PRO A 210 -4.08 19.47 -0.81
N SER A 211 -4.27 20.57 -1.54
CA SER A 211 -4.32 21.90 -0.93
C SER A 211 -5.57 22.01 -0.04
N ILE A 212 -5.39 22.63 1.13
CA ILE A 212 -6.50 22.98 2.04
C ILE A 212 -7.24 24.23 1.51
N GLU A 213 -6.59 24.98 0.62
CA GLU A 213 -7.11 26.22 0.07
C GLU A 213 -8.08 25.94 -1.07
N THR A 214 -9.27 26.52 -0.96
CA THR A 214 -10.28 26.53 -2.02
C THR A 214 -9.74 27.34 -3.20
N PRO A 215 -9.67 26.78 -4.42
CA PRO A 215 -9.25 27.53 -5.60
C PRO A 215 -10.16 28.74 -5.86
N ALA A 216 -9.62 29.78 -6.51
CA ALA A 216 -10.42 30.93 -6.91
C ALA A 216 -11.56 30.51 -7.85
N GLY A 217 -12.78 31.01 -7.62
CA GLY A 217 -13.96 30.59 -8.38
C GLY A 217 -14.55 29.24 -7.95
N PHE A 218 -14.10 28.68 -6.82
CA PHE A 218 -14.69 27.49 -6.20
C PHE A 218 -15.21 27.81 -4.79
N ARG A 219 -16.14 26.99 -4.31
CA ARG A 219 -16.67 27.00 -2.95
C ARG A 219 -16.55 25.61 -2.32
N GLN A 220 -16.32 25.56 -1.02
CA GLN A 220 -16.32 24.28 -0.29
C GLN A 220 -17.74 23.71 -0.21
N ALA A 221 -17.83 22.39 -0.40
CA ALA A 221 -19.01 21.59 -0.22
C ALA A 221 -18.65 20.33 0.58
N GLU A 222 -19.62 19.85 1.33
CA GLU A 222 -19.48 18.62 2.12
C GLU A 222 -20.71 17.73 1.91
N VAL A 223 -20.46 16.43 1.84
CA VAL A 223 -21.48 15.39 1.79
C VAL A 223 -21.17 14.37 2.87
N LEU A 224 -22.16 14.05 3.69
CA LEU A 224 -22.06 12.93 4.62
C LEU A 224 -22.57 11.67 3.91
N PHE A 225 -21.72 10.66 3.79
CA PHE A 225 -22.11 9.36 3.28
C PHE A 225 -22.30 8.35 4.40
N PRO A 226 -23.27 7.42 4.27
CA PRO A 226 -24.28 7.37 3.20
C PRO A 226 -25.31 8.50 3.34
N ALA A 227 -25.62 9.19 2.24
CA ALA A 227 -26.57 10.31 2.19
C ALA A 227 -28.04 9.86 2.17
N SER A 228 -28.29 8.63 1.72
CA SER A 228 -29.55 7.89 1.80
C SER A 228 -29.27 6.42 2.11
N ARG A 229 -30.14 5.80 2.91
CA ARG A 229 -30.13 4.35 3.19
C ARG A 229 -31.12 3.56 2.33
N GLU A 230 -31.86 4.22 1.45
CA GLU A 230 -32.82 3.57 0.55
C GLU A 230 -32.13 3.09 -0.73
N GLY A 231 -32.38 1.83 -1.14
CA GLY A 231 -31.87 1.24 -2.38
C GLY A 231 -30.77 0.19 -2.24
N ALA A 232 -30.20 -0.04 -1.04
CA ALA A 232 -29.29 -1.16 -0.82
C ALA A 232 -30.06 -2.46 -0.62
N ASP A 233 -29.90 -3.44 -1.50
CA ASP A 233 -30.26 -4.83 -1.24
C ASP A 233 -29.01 -5.58 -0.78
N GLY A 234 -29.01 -6.16 0.43
CA GLY A 234 -27.92 -6.99 0.96
C GLY A 234 -27.06 -6.39 2.09
N ASP A 235 -25.99 -7.13 2.44
CA ASP A 235 -25.05 -6.94 3.57
C ASP A 235 -24.36 -5.54 3.61
N GLU A 236 -24.31 -4.82 2.49
CA GLU A 236 -23.66 -3.50 2.37
C GLU A 236 -24.24 -2.43 3.32
N ARG A 237 -25.49 -2.60 3.78
CA ARG A 237 -26.11 -1.70 4.78
C ARG A 237 -25.43 -1.74 6.16
N GLN A 238 -24.72 -2.81 6.51
CA GLN A 238 -24.19 -3.01 7.86
C GLN A 238 -22.71 -2.63 8.04
N GLU A 239 -21.93 -2.54 6.96
CA GLU A 239 -20.47 -2.41 7.06
C GLU A 239 -19.92 -1.01 6.78
N LEU A 240 -20.65 -0.13 6.08
CA LEU A 240 -20.16 1.22 5.80
C LEU A 240 -20.30 2.13 7.03
N SER A 241 -19.17 2.37 7.70
CA SER A 241 -19.07 3.45 8.69
C SER A 241 -19.25 4.81 8.01
N PRO A 242 -20.06 5.73 8.57
CA PRO A 242 -20.24 7.04 7.96
C PRO A 242 -18.93 7.80 7.82
N PHE A 243 -18.80 8.52 6.72
CA PHE A 243 -17.64 9.36 6.45
C PHE A 243 -18.07 10.62 5.70
N ARG A 244 -17.26 11.66 5.83
CA ARG A 244 -17.50 12.95 5.19
C ARG A 244 -16.63 13.07 3.95
N LEU A 245 -17.27 13.27 2.81
CA LEU A 245 -16.64 13.80 1.61
C LEU A 245 -16.59 15.32 1.73
N ARG A 246 -15.39 15.90 1.63
CA ARG A 246 -15.18 17.34 1.49
C ARG A 246 -14.53 17.61 0.14
N MET A 247 -15.00 18.63 -0.57
CA MET A 247 -14.50 19.02 -1.88
C MET A 247 -14.76 20.49 -2.15
N ALA A 248 -14.04 21.07 -3.10
CA ALA A 248 -14.38 22.35 -3.70
C ALA A 248 -15.15 22.13 -5.00
N LEU A 249 -16.29 22.79 -5.17
CA LEU A 249 -17.05 22.82 -6.41
C LEU A 249 -16.97 24.22 -7.03
N PRO A 250 -17.09 24.36 -8.37
CA PRO A 250 -17.23 25.66 -9.01
C PRO A 250 -18.30 26.53 -8.33
N GLU A 251 -18.07 27.83 -8.29
CA GLU A 251 -18.99 28.78 -7.66
C GLU A 251 -20.37 28.71 -8.34
N GLY A 252 -21.44 28.69 -7.54
CA GLY A 252 -22.81 28.47 -8.03
C GLY A 252 -23.25 27.01 -8.07
N TRP A 253 -22.33 26.04 -7.99
CA TRP A 253 -22.69 24.63 -7.97
C TRP A 253 -23.25 24.16 -6.62
N THR A 254 -24.21 23.24 -6.66
CA THR A 254 -24.89 22.68 -5.48
C THR A 254 -24.91 21.16 -5.51
N VAL A 255 -24.90 20.56 -4.32
CA VAL A 255 -25.14 19.13 -4.14
C VAL A 255 -26.57 18.96 -3.65
N ARG A 256 -27.33 18.07 -4.28
CA ARG A 256 -28.75 17.84 -3.98
C ARG A 256 -29.03 16.35 -3.89
N SER A 257 -30.01 15.94 -3.08
CA SER A 257 -30.51 14.57 -3.15
C SER A 257 -31.14 14.33 -4.53
N PRO A 258 -30.93 13.15 -5.12
CA PRO A 258 -31.47 12.85 -6.44
C PRO A 258 -33.01 12.86 -6.40
N ALA A 259 -33.63 13.37 -7.46
CA ALA A 259 -35.08 13.53 -7.53
C ALA A 259 -35.84 12.18 -7.63
N GLN A 260 -35.16 11.14 -8.11
CA GLN A 260 -35.62 9.75 -8.08
C GLN A 260 -34.52 8.88 -7.47
N ALA A 261 -34.90 7.92 -6.63
CA ALA A 261 -34.01 6.82 -6.28
C ALA A 261 -33.78 5.99 -7.54
N GLU A 262 -32.64 6.18 -8.22
CA GLU A 262 -32.26 5.32 -9.33
C GLU A 262 -32.04 3.90 -8.80
N THR A 263 -33.02 3.02 -8.99
CA THR A 263 -32.87 1.59 -8.71
C THR A 263 -31.90 0.99 -9.71
N GLY A 264 -30.68 0.67 -9.27
CA GLY A 264 -29.66 -0.02 -10.06
C GLY A 264 -28.49 0.84 -10.56
N GLY A 265 -28.24 2.00 -9.96
CA GLY A 265 -27.04 2.79 -10.26
C GLY A 265 -25.75 2.08 -9.81
N ASP A 266 -24.64 2.33 -10.53
CA ASP A 266 -23.32 1.73 -10.27
C ASP A 266 -22.71 2.14 -8.92
N LEU A 267 -23.32 3.11 -8.22
CA LEU A 267 -22.78 3.76 -7.03
C LEU A 267 -23.79 3.75 -5.88
N PHE A 268 -23.31 3.45 -4.67
CA PHE A 268 -24.14 3.47 -3.47
C PHE A 268 -24.39 4.91 -2.99
N SER A 269 -25.62 5.15 -2.52
CA SER A 269 -26.04 6.40 -1.88
C SER A 269 -25.78 7.69 -2.70
N PRO A 270 -26.19 7.75 -3.99
CA PRO A 270 -25.79 8.84 -4.89
C PRO A 270 -26.41 10.19 -4.49
N MET A 271 -25.67 11.26 -4.80
CA MET A 271 -26.05 12.66 -4.70
C MET A 271 -25.82 13.36 -6.04
N ASP A 272 -26.74 14.21 -6.46
CA ASP A 272 -26.63 14.94 -7.72
C ASP A 272 -25.87 16.26 -7.56
N LEU A 273 -25.12 16.61 -8.59
CA LEU A 273 -24.40 17.88 -8.73
C LEU A 273 -25.14 18.77 -9.74
N TYR A 274 -25.36 20.03 -9.38
CA TYR A 274 -26.09 21.00 -10.20
C TYR A 274 -25.29 22.29 -10.39
N ASP A 275 -25.30 22.82 -11.60
CA ASP A 275 -24.98 24.21 -11.92
C ASP A 275 -26.28 24.98 -12.14
N GLY A 276 -26.65 25.84 -11.18
CA GLY A 276 -28.01 26.40 -11.15
C GLY A 276 -29.05 25.27 -11.10
N GLU A 277 -29.88 25.16 -12.14
CA GLU A 277 -30.89 24.10 -12.29
C GLU A 277 -30.49 22.98 -13.27
N THR A 278 -29.31 23.09 -13.89
CA THR A 278 -28.80 22.05 -14.80
C THR A 278 -28.02 21.01 -13.99
N ARG A 279 -28.45 19.75 -14.06
CA ARG A 279 -27.68 18.63 -13.50
C ARG A 279 -26.40 18.45 -14.32
N VAL A 280 -25.25 18.54 -13.65
CA VAL A 280 -23.91 18.42 -14.28
C VAL A 280 -23.23 17.10 -13.97
N GLY A 281 -23.76 16.32 -13.02
CA GLY A 281 -23.24 15.01 -12.67
C GLY A 281 -23.82 14.46 -11.39
N SER A 282 -23.17 13.43 -10.85
CA SER A 282 -23.48 12.83 -9.57
C SER A 282 -22.21 12.32 -8.89
N VAL A 283 -22.32 12.11 -7.58
CA VAL A 283 -21.31 11.46 -6.75
C VAL A 283 -21.97 10.40 -5.88
N GLY A 284 -21.36 9.23 -5.80
CA GLY A 284 -21.74 8.20 -4.85
C GLY A 284 -20.51 7.57 -4.20
N CYS A 285 -20.74 6.63 -3.31
CA CYS A 285 -19.68 5.94 -2.60
C CYS A 285 -19.71 4.42 -2.81
N GLY A 286 -18.67 3.76 -2.32
CA GLY A 286 -18.62 2.31 -2.15
C GLY A 286 -17.56 1.94 -1.12
N THR A 287 -17.58 0.69 -0.68
CA THR A 287 -16.53 0.09 0.15
C THR A 287 -15.64 -0.80 -0.70
N PHE A 288 -14.46 -1.10 -0.19
CA PHE A 288 -13.60 -2.10 -0.80
C PHE A 288 -12.83 -2.88 0.26
N THR A 289 -12.37 -4.06 -0.11
CA THR A 289 -11.46 -4.87 0.67
C THR A 289 -10.25 -5.23 -0.18
N PHE A 290 -9.12 -5.49 0.46
CA PHE A 290 -7.93 -5.97 -0.23
C PHE A 290 -8.11 -7.44 -0.59
N ALA A 291 -8.13 -7.75 -1.89
CA ALA A 291 -8.35 -9.11 -2.39
C ALA A 291 -7.07 -9.96 -2.48
N GLY A 292 -5.91 -9.40 -2.09
CA GLY A 292 -4.60 -10.05 -2.19
C GLY A 292 -3.57 -9.14 -2.89
N PRO A 293 -2.35 -9.64 -3.15
CA PRO A 293 -1.31 -8.87 -3.81
C PRO A 293 -1.73 -8.45 -5.22
N THR A 294 -1.43 -7.21 -5.59
CA THR A 294 -1.66 -6.65 -6.93
C THR A 294 -0.50 -5.76 -7.33
N THR A 295 -0.26 -5.63 -8.63
CA THR A 295 0.75 -4.69 -9.15
C THR A 295 0.27 -3.26 -8.98
N GLY A 296 1.19 -2.29 -8.85
CA GLY A 296 0.82 -0.86 -8.77
C GLY A 296 -0.11 -0.40 -9.90
N GLU A 297 0.12 -0.87 -11.14
CA GLU A 297 -0.74 -0.57 -12.30
C GLU A 297 -2.19 -1.08 -12.16
N ASN A 298 -2.41 -2.12 -11.38
CA ASN A 298 -3.72 -2.76 -11.18
C ASN A 298 -4.32 -2.44 -9.80
N PHE A 299 -3.66 -1.61 -8.99
CA PHE A 299 -4.09 -1.33 -7.63
C PHE A 299 -5.44 -0.62 -7.59
N HIS A 300 -5.65 0.39 -8.45
CA HIS A 300 -6.95 1.05 -8.57
C HIS A 300 -8.03 0.08 -9.04
N ARG A 301 -7.71 -0.89 -9.91
CA ARG A 301 -8.68 -1.90 -10.38
C ARG A 301 -9.18 -2.80 -9.27
N MET A 302 -8.33 -3.10 -8.28
CA MET A 302 -8.74 -3.83 -7.08
C MET A 302 -9.69 -3.00 -6.21
N ILE A 303 -9.37 -1.73 -5.97
CA ILE A 303 -10.19 -0.83 -5.14
C ILE A 303 -11.56 -0.60 -5.76
N TYR A 304 -11.59 -0.32 -7.06
CA TYR A 304 -12.80 0.02 -7.80
C TYR A 304 -13.40 -1.18 -8.54
N GLY A 305 -13.13 -2.42 -8.11
CA GLY A 305 -13.50 -3.65 -8.81
C GLY A 305 -14.91 -3.64 -9.44
N PRO A 306 -15.98 -3.28 -8.70
CA PRO A 306 -17.34 -3.20 -9.24
C PRO A 306 -17.49 -2.24 -10.44
N LEU A 307 -16.72 -1.15 -10.49
CA LEU A 307 -16.77 -0.13 -11.53
C LEU A 307 -15.90 -0.45 -12.76
N MET A 308 -14.89 -1.30 -12.60
CA MET A 308 -13.84 -1.51 -13.59
C MET A 308 -14.13 -2.65 -14.58
N LEU A 309 -15.02 -3.57 -14.22
CA LEU A 309 -15.21 -4.84 -14.94
C LEU A 309 -16.46 -4.88 -15.83
N GLY A 310 -17.28 -3.84 -15.82
CA GLY A 310 -18.51 -3.81 -16.62
C GLY A 310 -18.24 -3.69 -18.12
N SER A 311 -19.01 -4.43 -18.93
CA SER A 311 -18.97 -4.39 -20.40
C SER A 311 -19.94 -3.38 -21.02
N VAL A 312 -20.87 -2.86 -20.22
CA VAL A 312 -21.87 -1.85 -20.60
C VAL A 312 -21.50 -0.48 -20.05
N VAL A 313 -21.01 -0.45 -18.82
CA VAL A 313 -20.47 0.72 -18.13
C VAL A 313 -19.09 0.35 -17.61
N ASN A 314 -18.09 1.19 -17.85
CA ASN A 314 -16.71 0.92 -17.45
C ASN A 314 -15.99 2.21 -17.04
N TRP A 315 -15.28 2.20 -15.91
CA TRP A 315 -14.57 3.37 -15.37
C TRP A 315 -13.04 3.32 -15.55
N ASP A 316 -12.51 2.24 -16.15
CA ASP A 316 -11.08 2.00 -16.34
C ASP A 316 -10.56 2.64 -17.64
N ASN A 317 -10.85 3.93 -17.84
CA ASN A 317 -10.47 4.65 -19.05
C ASN A 317 -9.71 5.93 -18.67
N ASP A 318 -8.48 6.05 -19.14
CA ASP A 318 -7.58 7.20 -18.91
C ASP A 318 -7.40 7.58 -17.42
N TYR A 319 -7.30 6.58 -16.54
CA TYR A 319 -7.05 6.80 -15.12
C TYR A 319 -5.74 7.55 -14.90
N THR A 320 -5.82 8.78 -14.38
CA THR A 320 -4.67 9.66 -14.18
C THR A 320 -4.70 10.23 -12.75
N PRO A 321 -3.78 9.80 -11.87
CA PRO A 321 -3.66 10.35 -10.51
C PRO A 321 -3.42 11.87 -10.51
N VAL A 322 -4.15 12.58 -9.66
CA VAL A 322 -4.10 14.05 -9.50
C VAL A 322 -3.49 14.43 -8.15
N THR A 323 -3.91 13.74 -7.09
CA THR A 323 -3.38 13.90 -5.73
C THR A 323 -3.26 12.56 -5.07
N MET A 324 -2.22 12.38 -4.26
CA MET A 324 -1.88 11.07 -3.74
C MET A 324 -1.05 11.20 -2.47
N THR A 325 -1.38 10.40 -1.48
CA THR A 325 -0.65 10.26 -0.22
C THR A 325 -0.31 8.78 0.00
N GLU A 326 0.22 8.44 1.17
CA GLU A 326 0.48 7.04 1.54
C GLU A 326 -0.78 6.17 1.56
N THR A 327 -1.97 6.74 1.81
CA THR A 327 -3.21 5.96 2.01
C THR A 327 -4.39 6.48 1.20
N THR A 328 -4.18 7.47 0.34
CA THR A 328 -5.26 8.07 -0.46
C THR A 328 -4.78 8.34 -1.86
N CYS A 329 -5.66 8.16 -2.83
CA CYS A 329 -5.44 8.63 -4.19
C CYS A 329 -6.74 9.24 -4.70
N THR A 330 -6.61 10.35 -5.44
CA THR A 330 -7.66 10.93 -6.26
C THR A 330 -7.15 11.03 -7.68
N ALA A 331 -7.93 10.54 -8.63
CA ALA A 331 -7.60 10.50 -10.04
C ALA A 331 -8.77 10.97 -10.89
N THR A 332 -8.46 11.61 -12.02
CA THR A 332 -9.46 11.78 -13.09
C THR A 332 -9.46 10.55 -13.98
N CYS A 333 -10.63 10.21 -14.53
CA CYS A 333 -10.78 9.18 -15.54
C CYS A 333 -11.96 9.52 -16.47
N ARG A 334 -12.36 8.57 -17.32
CA ARG A 334 -13.58 8.64 -18.12
C ARG A 334 -14.47 7.43 -17.84
N VAL A 335 -15.78 7.65 -17.79
CA VAL A 335 -16.78 6.59 -17.77
C VAL A 335 -17.17 6.29 -19.21
N MET A 336 -16.91 5.07 -19.66
CA MET A 336 -17.46 4.53 -20.89
C MET A 336 -18.88 4.04 -20.62
N ARG A 337 -19.84 4.43 -21.48
CA ARG A 337 -21.19 3.86 -21.51
C ARG A 337 -21.54 3.46 -22.94
N LYS A 338 -22.04 2.25 -23.11
CA LYS A 338 -22.67 1.84 -24.38
C LYS A 338 -23.96 2.62 -24.58
N ALA A 339 -24.25 2.99 -25.82
CA ALA A 339 -25.49 3.67 -26.17
C ALA A 339 -26.71 2.84 -25.73
N ASP A 340 -27.70 3.52 -25.19
CA ASP A 340 -28.95 2.97 -24.70
C ASP A 340 -30.13 3.77 -25.28
N GLY A 341 -31.35 3.25 -25.09
CA GLY A 341 -32.58 3.84 -25.64
C GLY A 341 -33.26 2.98 -26.70
N PRO A 342 -34.51 3.34 -27.07
CA PRO A 342 -35.36 2.53 -27.95
C PRO A 342 -34.74 2.22 -29.32
N GLU A 343 -33.94 3.14 -29.86
CA GLU A 343 -33.29 2.99 -31.16
C GLU A 343 -32.16 1.93 -31.17
N TRP A 344 -31.67 1.53 -30.00
CA TRP A 344 -30.60 0.54 -29.85
C TRP A 344 -31.12 -0.83 -29.39
N GLU A 345 -32.42 -0.99 -29.12
CA GLU A 345 -33.00 -2.25 -28.62
C GLU A 345 -32.75 -3.45 -29.55
N ALA A 346 -32.80 -3.22 -30.86
CA ALA A 346 -32.55 -4.25 -31.88
C ALA A 346 -31.06 -4.50 -32.17
N VAL A 347 -30.16 -3.70 -31.57
CA VAL A 347 -28.71 -3.78 -31.78
C VAL A 347 -28.07 -4.52 -30.61
N SER A 348 -27.23 -5.52 -30.92
CA SER A 348 -26.43 -6.24 -29.93
C SER A 348 -25.59 -5.28 -29.10
N MET A 349 -25.49 -5.49 -27.78
CA MET A 349 -24.70 -4.64 -26.87
C MET A 349 -23.26 -4.44 -27.32
N ALA A 350 -22.64 -5.46 -27.94
CA ALA A 350 -21.27 -5.38 -28.44
C ALA A 350 -21.11 -4.33 -29.56
N ASP A 351 -22.12 -4.20 -30.42
CA ASP A 351 -22.11 -3.33 -31.61
C ASP A 351 -22.62 -1.91 -31.32
N ARG A 352 -23.07 -1.64 -30.08
CA ARG A 352 -23.54 -0.32 -29.71
C ARG A 352 -22.36 0.65 -29.59
N PRO A 353 -22.51 1.90 -30.08
CA PRO A 353 -21.50 2.94 -29.92
C PRO A 353 -21.17 3.18 -28.45
N GLU A 354 -19.94 3.59 -28.19
CA GLU A 354 -19.44 3.96 -26.86
C GLU A 354 -19.44 5.48 -26.72
N ARG A 355 -19.85 5.96 -25.55
CA ARG A 355 -19.75 7.36 -25.14
C ARG A 355 -18.85 7.46 -23.92
N TYR A 356 -18.10 8.55 -23.82
CA TYR A 356 -17.14 8.76 -22.74
C TYR A 356 -17.44 10.07 -22.02
N SER A 357 -17.74 9.98 -20.74
CA SER A 357 -17.99 11.15 -19.90
C SER A 357 -16.88 11.36 -18.87
N PRO A 358 -16.53 12.60 -18.50
CA PRO A 358 -15.53 12.85 -17.46
C PRO A 358 -15.93 12.26 -16.11
N ALA A 359 -14.94 11.78 -15.37
CA ALA A 359 -15.13 11.23 -14.03
C ALA A 359 -13.96 11.53 -13.10
N ILE A 360 -14.23 11.40 -11.79
CA ILE A 360 -13.22 11.43 -10.74
C ILE A 360 -13.43 10.21 -9.84
N LEU A 361 -12.34 9.53 -9.51
CA LEU A 361 -12.31 8.45 -8.55
C LEU A 361 -11.41 8.84 -7.38
N SER A 362 -11.85 8.60 -6.15
CA SER A 362 -11.01 8.85 -4.97
C SER A 362 -11.22 7.78 -3.92
N TYR A 363 -10.14 7.29 -3.30
CA TYR A 363 -10.22 6.30 -2.22
C TYR A 363 -9.42 6.72 -0.98
N ASP A 364 -9.74 6.10 0.15
CA ASP A 364 -8.95 6.14 1.38
C ASP A 364 -8.82 4.72 1.96
N GLU A 365 -7.58 4.23 2.07
CA GLU A 365 -7.23 2.88 2.54
C GLU A 365 -7.41 2.71 4.05
N LYS A 366 -7.37 3.79 4.83
CA LYS A 366 -7.63 3.70 6.28
C LYS A 366 -9.12 3.60 6.56
N LEU A 367 -9.93 4.25 5.73
CA LEU A 367 -11.38 4.21 5.84
C LEU A 367 -12.01 3.01 5.10
N LEU A 368 -11.28 2.39 4.16
CA LEU A 368 -11.74 1.30 3.28
C LEU A 368 -12.96 1.71 2.44
N VAL A 369 -12.98 2.97 2.00
CA VAL A 369 -14.05 3.55 1.21
C VAL A 369 -13.51 4.25 -0.02
N TYR A 370 -14.37 4.34 -1.04
CA TYR A 370 -14.14 5.19 -2.18
C TYR A 370 -15.37 6.03 -2.52
N VAL A 371 -15.13 7.11 -3.27
CA VAL A 371 -16.15 7.91 -3.93
C VAL A 371 -15.87 7.95 -5.42
N ALA A 372 -16.95 8.04 -6.19
CA ALA A 372 -16.89 8.13 -7.64
C ALA A 372 -17.82 9.23 -8.13
N PHE A 373 -17.30 10.09 -8.99
CA PHE A 373 -18.01 11.19 -9.62
C PHE A 373 -18.19 10.87 -11.09
N SER A 374 -19.41 10.96 -11.58
CA SER A 374 -19.72 10.93 -13.02
C SER A 374 -20.24 12.29 -13.42
N PHE A 375 -19.67 12.90 -14.44
CA PHE A 375 -20.16 14.17 -14.99
C PHE A 375 -20.88 13.95 -16.32
N GLU A 376 -21.76 14.87 -16.68
CA GLU A 376 -22.39 14.86 -18.00
C GLU A 376 -21.39 15.30 -19.08
N GLU A 377 -21.46 14.67 -20.25
CA GLU A 377 -20.56 14.96 -21.37
C GLU A 377 -20.70 16.43 -21.81
N GLY A 378 -19.58 17.13 -21.90
CA GLY A 378 -19.52 18.52 -22.37
C GLY A 378 -19.98 19.58 -21.36
N LEU A 379 -20.41 19.21 -20.14
CA LEU A 379 -20.84 20.18 -19.12
C LEU A 379 -19.74 20.58 -18.13
N VAL A 380 -18.59 19.90 -18.16
CA VAL A 380 -17.47 20.16 -17.23
C VAL A 380 -16.19 20.36 -18.03
N THR A 381 -15.50 21.47 -17.76
CA THR A 381 -14.18 21.77 -18.36
C THR A 381 -13.07 20.99 -17.67
N GLY A 382 -11.93 20.80 -18.35
CA GLY A 382 -10.75 20.15 -17.75
C GLY A 382 -10.22 20.89 -16.51
N GLU A 383 -10.29 22.23 -16.49
CA GLU A 383 -9.89 23.04 -15.33
C GLU A 383 -10.83 22.85 -14.13
N GLN A 384 -12.15 22.78 -14.38
CA GLN A 384 -13.11 22.47 -13.33
C GLN A 384 -12.91 21.06 -12.78
N LEU A 385 -12.68 20.08 -13.64
CA LEU A 385 -12.44 18.68 -13.26
C LEU A 385 -11.19 18.54 -12.38
N ASP A 386 -10.06 19.12 -12.82
CA ASP A 386 -8.80 19.11 -12.05
C ASP A 386 -8.93 19.89 -10.73
N GLY A 387 -9.62 21.04 -10.75
CA GLY A 387 -9.89 21.84 -9.56
C GLY A 387 -10.73 21.11 -8.51
N ILE A 388 -11.77 20.38 -8.93
CA ILE A 388 -12.54 19.51 -8.03
C ILE A 388 -11.62 18.39 -7.50
N ALA A 389 -10.96 17.65 -8.38
CA ALA A 389 -10.15 16.48 -8.03
C ALA A 389 -9.07 16.80 -6.98
N ARG A 390 -8.34 17.91 -7.12
CA ARG A 390 -7.28 18.32 -6.17
C ARG A 390 -7.77 18.58 -4.73
N THR A 391 -9.07 18.78 -4.55
CA THR A 391 -9.64 19.24 -3.27
C THR A 391 -10.42 18.16 -2.53
N ILE A 392 -10.60 16.97 -3.13
CA ILE A 392 -11.37 15.88 -2.52
C ILE A 392 -10.65 15.32 -1.28
N ARG A 393 -11.39 15.22 -0.17
CA ARG A 393 -10.98 14.54 1.06
C ARG A 393 -12.08 13.63 1.55
N LEU A 394 -11.67 12.45 2.01
CA LEU A 394 -12.51 11.53 2.76
C LEU A 394 -12.07 11.62 4.21
N LEU A 395 -13.01 11.88 5.12
CA LEU A 395 -12.74 12.12 6.52
C LEU A 395 -13.65 11.23 7.37
N PRO A 396 -13.15 10.64 8.48
CA PRO A 396 -14.02 9.90 9.40
C PRO A 396 -15.10 10.81 10.00
N GLU A 397 -16.30 10.29 10.24
CA GLU A 397 -17.28 10.96 11.09
C GLU A 397 -16.77 10.92 12.54
N ARG A 398 -16.74 12.09 13.21
CA ARG A 398 -16.23 12.23 14.59
C ARG A 398 -17.28 11.90 15.63
#